data_AF-A0A0F9A9Z5-F1
#
_entry.id   AF-A0A0F9A9Z5-F1
#
_cell.length_a   1.000
_cell.length_b   1.000
_cell.length_c   1.000
_cell.angle_alpha   90.00
_cell.angle_beta   90.00
_cell.angle_gamma   90.00
#
_symmetry.space_group_name_H-M   'P 1'
#
loop_
_entity.id
_entity.type
_entity.pdbx_description
1 polymer ?
#
loop_
_entity_poly.entity_id
_entity_poly.type
_entity_poly.pdbx_seq_one_letter_code
_entity_poly.pdbx_strand_id
1 'polypeptide(L)'
;MRKTKAMKEREDEINVVWKDKGEGFFSGIGNGHSMVAYIKIPKDHPDAKKGYDDLDPDVNGGLTFARDLMFGWDYGHYENDMDVEKHIKNALEYFKKRYKKDASGRGNE
;
A
#
# COMPACT_ATOMS: atom_id res chain seq x y z
N MET A 1 -2.60 -17.27 -3.90
CA MET A 1 -1.25 -16.71 -3.69
C MET A 1 -0.95 -16.69 -2.19
N ARG A 2 0.30 -16.91 -1.74
CA ARG A 2 0.63 -17.01 -0.30
C ARG A 2 0.88 -15.61 0.28
N LYS A 3 0.23 -15.26 1.39
CA LYS A 3 0.47 -14.00 2.14
C LYS A 3 1.94 -13.89 2.55
N THR A 4 2.50 -12.67 2.48
CA THR A 4 3.89 -12.41 2.94
C THR A 4 3.97 -12.47 4.47
N LYS A 5 5.19 -12.54 5.02
CA LYS A 5 5.41 -12.48 6.47
C LYS A 5 4.83 -11.19 7.06
N ALA A 6 5.11 -10.05 6.44
CA ALA A 6 4.60 -8.76 6.87
C ALA A 6 3.06 -8.68 6.84
N MET A 7 2.40 -9.28 5.84
CA MET A 7 0.94 -9.34 5.81
C MET A 7 0.39 -10.10 7.01
N LYS A 8 0.96 -11.27 7.32
CA LYS A 8 0.52 -12.09 8.48
C LYS A 8 0.76 -11.38 9.81
N GLU A 9 1.94 -10.77 9.99
CA GLU A 9 2.26 -9.98 11.19
C GLU A 9 1.18 -8.91 11.43
N ARG A 10 0.69 -8.23 10.38
CA ARG A 10 -0.38 -7.23 10.53
C ARG A 10 -1.79 -7.81 10.69
N GLU A 11 -2.06 -8.99 10.14
CA GLU A 11 -3.30 -9.73 10.48
C GLU A 11 -3.31 -10.04 11.98
N ASP A 12 -2.19 -10.49 12.52
CA ASP A 12 -2.09 -10.92 13.92
C ASP A 12 -2.05 -9.72 14.89
N GLU A 13 -1.38 -8.63 14.54
CA GLU A 13 -1.20 -7.47 15.44
C GLU A 13 -2.41 -6.54 15.50
N ILE A 14 -3.07 -6.28 14.37
CA ILE A 14 -4.13 -5.26 14.27
C ILE A 14 -5.32 -5.71 13.41
N ASN A 15 -5.48 -7.03 13.22
CA ASN A 15 -6.61 -7.64 12.51
C ASN A 15 -6.80 -7.10 11.08
N VAL A 16 -5.72 -6.87 10.33
CA VAL A 16 -5.84 -6.41 8.94
C VAL A 16 -6.66 -7.41 8.11
N VAL A 17 -7.68 -6.91 7.41
CA VAL A 17 -8.41 -7.71 6.42
C VAL A 17 -7.88 -7.42 5.02
N TRP A 18 -7.16 -8.36 4.43
CA TRP A 18 -6.60 -8.22 3.08
C TRP A 18 -7.62 -8.49 1.97
N LYS A 19 -7.67 -7.58 1.00
CA LYS A 19 -8.42 -7.69 -0.26
C LYS A 19 -7.42 -7.82 -1.42
N ASP A 20 -7.51 -8.89 -2.19
CA ASP A 20 -6.77 -9.04 -3.46
C ASP A 20 -7.31 -8.04 -4.49
N LYS A 21 -6.42 -7.32 -5.18
CA LYS A 21 -6.75 -6.29 -6.18
C LYS A 21 -6.27 -6.66 -7.58
N GLY A 22 -5.85 -7.91 -7.77
CA GLY A 22 -5.31 -8.44 -9.02
C GLY A 22 -3.86 -8.02 -9.27
N GLU A 23 -3.21 -8.69 -10.23
CA GLU A 23 -1.86 -8.35 -10.70
C GLU A 23 -0.79 -8.34 -9.59
N GLY A 24 -1.04 -9.04 -8.47
CA GLY A 24 -0.13 -9.11 -7.33
C GLY A 24 -0.28 -7.96 -6.31
N PHE A 25 -1.25 -7.07 -6.50
CA PHE A 25 -1.60 -6.00 -5.57
C PHE A 25 -2.60 -6.46 -4.51
N PHE A 26 -2.43 -5.96 -3.29
CA PHE A 26 -3.37 -6.15 -2.20
C PHE A 26 -3.61 -4.84 -1.48
N SER A 27 -4.81 -4.68 -0.93
CA SER A 27 -5.10 -3.62 0.05
C SER A 27 -5.54 -4.24 1.37
N GLY A 28 -5.36 -3.53 2.47
CA GLY A 28 -5.85 -3.96 3.78
C GLY A 28 -6.28 -2.78 4.62
N ILE A 29 -7.22 -3.02 5.53
CA ILE A 29 -7.57 -2.09 6.60
C ILE A 29 -7.36 -2.83 7.91
N GLY A 30 -6.55 -2.27 8.80
CA GLY A 30 -6.36 -2.73 10.17
C GLY A 30 -6.99 -1.75 11.16
N ASN A 31 -7.55 -2.28 12.24
CA ASN A 31 -8.19 -1.52 13.31
C ASN A 31 -7.46 -1.83 14.63
N GLY A 32 -6.37 -1.11 14.88
CA GLY A 32 -5.63 -1.17 16.15
C GLY A 32 -6.03 -0.02 17.08
N HIS A 33 -5.05 0.60 17.75
CA HIS A 33 -5.24 1.89 18.45
C HIS A 33 -5.68 3.02 17.51
N SER A 34 -5.48 2.86 16.22
CA SER A 34 -5.84 3.78 15.16
C SER A 34 -6.14 2.99 13.88
N MET A 35 -6.93 3.58 12.98
CA MET A 35 -7.26 2.95 11.71
C MET A 35 -6.07 3.08 10.76
N VAL A 36 -5.63 1.99 10.16
CA VAL A 36 -4.47 1.98 9.26
C VAL A 36 -4.84 1.33 7.93
N ALA A 37 -4.58 2.03 6.84
CA ALA A 37 -4.70 1.49 5.49
C ALA A 37 -3.37 0.90 5.03
N TYR A 38 -3.39 -0.22 4.33
CA TYR A 38 -2.21 -0.84 3.76
C TYR A 38 -2.36 -1.10 2.27
N ILE A 39 -1.27 -0.90 1.52
CA ILE A 39 -1.10 -1.37 0.15
C ILE A 39 0.13 -2.28 0.08
N LYS A 40 -0.04 -3.47 -0.50
CA LYS A 40 1.08 -4.32 -0.91
C LYS A 40 1.19 -4.35 -2.43
N ILE A 41 2.39 -4.11 -2.95
CA ILE A 41 2.69 -4.06 -4.38
C ILE A 41 3.37 -5.36 -4.88
N PRO A 42 3.39 -5.63 -6.20
CA PRO A 42 4.13 -6.75 -6.78
C PRO A 42 5.64 -6.66 -6.51
N LYS A 43 6.34 -7.81 -6.53
CA LYS A 43 7.77 -7.88 -6.20
C LYS A 43 8.68 -7.19 -7.22
N ASP A 44 8.20 -7.10 -8.45
CA ASP A 44 8.85 -6.54 -9.63
C ASP A 44 8.40 -5.10 -9.91
N HIS A 45 7.66 -4.51 -8.97
CA HIS A 45 7.23 -3.13 -9.05
C HIS A 45 8.44 -2.17 -8.84
N PRO A 46 8.55 -1.06 -9.59
CA PRO A 46 9.68 -0.14 -9.47
C PRO A 46 9.85 0.46 -8.06
N ASP A 47 8.73 0.63 -7.36
CA ASP A 47 8.70 1.16 -5.99
C ASP A 47 8.93 0.08 -4.89
N ALA A 48 9.23 -1.19 -5.24
CA ALA A 48 9.40 -2.31 -4.30
C ALA A 48 10.53 -2.16 -3.27
N LYS A 49 11.39 -1.15 -3.41
CA LYS A 49 12.51 -0.87 -2.50
C LYS A 49 12.49 0.55 -1.92
N LYS A 50 11.40 1.30 -2.17
CA LYS A 50 11.29 2.70 -1.78
C LYS A 50 10.88 2.87 -0.33
N GLY A 51 11.39 3.92 0.29
CA GLY A 51 11.09 4.29 1.68
C GLY A 51 10.07 5.42 1.78
N TYR A 52 10.01 6.02 2.98
CA TYR A 52 9.10 7.08 3.38
C TYR A 52 9.14 8.30 2.44
N ASP A 53 10.33 8.78 2.12
CA ASP A 53 10.54 10.03 1.40
C ASP A 53 10.46 9.89 -0.13
N ASP A 54 10.35 8.66 -0.64
CA ASP A 54 10.39 8.38 -2.08
C ASP A 54 8.99 8.27 -2.71
N LEU A 55 7.94 8.39 -1.88
CA LEU A 55 6.56 8.18 -2.26
C LEU A 55 5.69 9.39 -1.91
N ASP A 56 4.96 9.88 -2.91
CA ASP A 56 3.97 10.94 -2.78
C ASP A 56 2.64 10.54 -3.44
N PRO A 57 1.94 9.51 -2.90
CA PRO A 57 0.57 9.25 -3.28
C PRO A 57 -0.35 10.29 -2.62
N ASP A 58 -1.37 10.75 -3.35
CA ASP A 58 -2.41 11.65 -2.84
C ASP A 58 -3.34 10.92 -1.84
N VAL A 59 -2.81 10.67 -0.65
CA VAL A 59 -3.48 9.96 0.44
C VAL A 59 -3.23 10.68 1.74
N ASN A 60 -4.32 10.83 2.50
CA ASN A 60 -4.25 11.30 3.86
C ASN A 60 -3.50 10.28 4.75
N GLY A 61 -3.07 10.69 5.93
CA GLY A 61 -2.55 9.73 6.89
C GLY A 61 -1.03 9.66 7.01
N GLY A 62 -0.30 10.22 6.03
CA GLY A 62 1.17 10.11 5.95
C GLY A 62 1.62 8.64 5.91
N LEU A 63 2.76 8.34 5.29
CA LEU A 63 3.18 6.94 5.18
C LEU A 63 3.77 6.43 6.51
N THR A 64 2.98 5.90 7.42
CA THR A 64 3.48 5.45 8.74
C THR A 64 4.21 4.12 8.74
N PHE A 65 4.16 3.38 7.62
CA PHE A 65 4.85 2.10 7.49
C PHE A 65 5.35 1.88 6.08
N ALA A 66 6.61 1.50 5.94
CA ALA A 66 7.18 0.98 4.69
C ALA A 66 8.09 -0.21 5.03
N ARG A 67 7.74 -1.40 4.53
CA ARG A 67 8.58 -2.60 4.68
C ARG A 67 8.36 -3.55 3.52
N ASP A 68 9.48 -3.93 2.89
CA ASP A 68 9.50 -4.80 1.72
C ASP A 68 8.57 -4.26 0.62
N LEU A 69 7.47 -4.97 0.37
CA LEU A 69 6.50 -4.64 -0.68
C LEU A 69 5.26 -3.94 -0.14
N MET A 70 5.28 -3.46 1.11
CA MET A 70 4.08 -3.02 1.81
C MET A 70 4.24 -1.62 2.41
N PHE A 71 3.18 -0.84 2.24
CA PHE A 71 3.07 0.56 2.61
C PHE A 71 1.82 0.74 3.46
N GLY A 72 1.90 1.53 4.52
CA GLY A 72 0.79 1.78 5.43
C GLY A 72 0.62 3.25 5.78
N TRP A 73 -0.62 3.70 5.91
CA TRP A 73 -1.01 5.07 6.26
C TRP A 73 -1.89 5.06 7.50
N ASP A 74 -1.56 5.88 8.50
CA ASP A 74 -2.25 5.94 9.78
C ASP A 74 -3.29 7.07 9.76
N TYR A 75 -4.53 6.76 10.15
CA TYR A 75 -5.64 7.71 10.18
C TYR A 75 -6.02 8.14 11.61
N GLY A 76 -5.30 7.66 12.63
CA GLY A 76 -5.55 8.00 14.03
C GLY A 76 -5.18 9.43 14.43
N HIS A 77 -4.33 10.07 13.64
CA HIS A 77 -3.76 11.39 13.95
C HIS A 77 -4.25 12.51 13.01
N TYR A 78 -5.21 12.23 12.10
CA TYR A 78 -5.57 13.17 11.05
C TYR A 78 -6.93 13.81 11.28
N GLU A 79 -6.93 15.14 11.35
CA GLU A 79 -8.13 15.97 11.55
C GLU A 79 -8.99 16.12 10.27
N ASN A 80 -8.49 15.70 9.11
CA ASN A 80 -8.95 16.25 7.82
C ASN A 80 -9.91 15.37 6.98
N ASP A 81 -9.77 14.04 6.93
CA ASP A 81 -10.61 13.15 6.10
C ASP A 81 -10.44 11.66 6.47
N MET A 82 -11.51 11.00 6.94
CA MET A 82 -11.52 9.56 7.29
C MET A 82 -12.05 8.65 6.16
N ASP A 83 -12.12 9.12 4.90
CA ASP A 83 -12.47 8.28 3.75
C ASP A 83 -11.31 7.36 3.34
N VAL A 84 -11.08 6.34 4.17
CA VAL A 84 -9.98 5.37 4.02
C VAL A 84 -10.09 4.58 2.72
N GLU A 85 -11.29 4.26 2.25
CA GLU A 85 -11.48 3.51 1.01
C GLU A 85 -11.12 4.36 -0.23
N LYS A 86 -11.47 5.65 -0.25
CA LYS A 86 -10.99 6.59 -1.29
C LYS A 86 -9.48 6.68 -1.31
N HIS A 87 -8.82 6.78 -0.15
CA HIS A 87 -7.36 6.85 -0.11
C HIS A 87 -6.69 5.54 -0.51
N ILE A 88 -7.23 4.39 -0.11
CA ILE A 88 -6.76 3.08 -0.63
C ILE A 88 -6.84 3.07 -2.16
N LYS A 89 -7.93 3.59 -2.74
CA LYS A 89 -8.07 3.69 -4.19
C LYS A 89 -6.99 4.60 -4.79
N ASN A 90 -6.78 5.80 -4.24
CA ASN A 90 -5.75 6.74 -4.72
C ASN A 90 -4.35 6.11 -4.69
N ALA A 91 -3.97 5.45 -3.58
CA ALA A 91 -2.68 4.77 -3.46
C ALA A 91 -2.55 3.60 -4.46
N LEU A 92 -3.61 2.80 -4.65
CA LEU A 92 -3.60 1.74 -5.67
C LEU A 92 -3.41 2.29 -7.08
N GLU A 93 -4.12 3.36 -7.44
CA GLU A 93 -4.00 4.00 -8.76
C GLU A 93 -2.59 4.53 -9.00
N TYR A 94 -2.00 5.17 -7.97
CA TYR A 94 -0.64 5.66 -7.99
C TYR A 94 0.38 4.56 -8.29
N PHE A 95 0.34 3.44 -7.56
CA PHE A 95 1.27 2.33 -7.81
C PHE A 95 0.98 1.65 -9.15
N LYS A 96 -0.29 1.33 -9.46
CA LYS A 96 -0.65 0.67 -10.73
C LYS A 96 -0.21 1.46 -11.96
N LYS A 97 -0.32 2.79 -11.93
CA LYS A 97 0.15 3.65 -13.03
C LYS A 97 1.65 3.49 -13.29
N ARG A 98 2.45 3.38 -12.23
CA ARG A 98 3.91 3.22 -12.31
C ARG A 98 4.34 1.83 -12.69
N TYR A 99 3.61 0.82 -12.22
CA TYR A 99 3.80 -0.56 -12.64
C TYR A 99 3.63 -0.72 -14.15
N LYS A 100 2.58 -0.12 -14.72
CA LYS A 100 2.35 -0.12 -16.17
C LYS A 100 3.41 0.67 -16.93
N LYS A 101 3.84 1.82 -16.41
CA LYS A 101 4.87 2.65 -17.05
C LYS A 101 6.20 1.88 -17.19
N ASP A 102 6.57 1.09 -16.18
CA ASP A 102 7.77 0.24 -16.25
C ASP A 102 7.58 -0.95 -17.20
N ALA A 103 6.41 -1.60 -17.18
CA ALA A 103 6.10 -2.70 -18.09
C ALA A 103 6.08 -2.27 -19.58
N SER A 104 5.67 -1.04 -19.88
CA SER A 104 5.70 -0.46 -21.23
C SER A 104 7.08 0.11 -21.62
N GLY A 105 8.00 0.27 -20.68
CA GLY A 105 9.36 0.78 -20.90
C GLY A 105 10.42 -0.31 -21.19
N ARG A 106 10.10 -1.60 -20.98
CA ARG A 106 11.00 -2.73 -21.33
C ARG A 106 10.80 -3.23 -22.78
N GLY A 107 10.40 -2.34 -23.68
CA GLY A 107 10.36 -2.58 -25.11
C GLY A 107 11.26 -1.57 -25.81
N ASN A 108 12.38 -2.06 -26.35
CA ASN A 108 13.45 -1.34 -27.05
C ASN A 108 14.58 -0.80 -26.16
N GLU A 109 15.52 -1.69 -25.83
CA GLU A 109 16.94 -1.44 -26.10
C GLU A 109 17.57 -2.73 -26.66
#